data_AF-A0A7Y0H0G0-F1
#
_entry.id   AF-A0A7Y0H0G0-F1
#
_cell.length_a   1.000
_cell.length_b   1.000
_cell.length_c   1.000
_cell.angle_alpha   90.00
_cell.angle_beta   90.00
_cell.angle_gamma   90.00
#
_symmetry.space_group_name_H-M   'P 1'
#
loop_
_entity.id
_entity.type
_entity.pdbx_description
1 polymer ?
#
loop_
_entity_poly.entity_id
_entity_poly.type
_entity_poly.pdbx_seq_one_letter_code
_entity_poly.pdbx_strand_id
1 'polypeptide(L)'
;MAELKNGPLAHLPSGWINANAAWLVLAAISFNLTRAAGTLASRFHTRATTTTIRTHLIAVPARIARSARRLRLHLPERWPWETAWHALFTAAAGPPAAAT
;
A
#
# COMPACT_ATOMS: atom_id res chain seq x y z
N MET A 1 -4.31 14.51 10.53
CA MET A 1 -4.87 15.68 9.82
C MET A 1 -3.83 16.59 9.14
N ALA A 2 -2.51 16.38 9.29
CA ALA A 2 -1.51 17.19 8.59
C ALA A 2 -1.27 16.76 7.12
N GLU A 3 -1.34 15.46 6.82
CA GLU A 3 -1.07 14.90 5.48
C GLU A 3 -2.11 15.31 4.41
N LEU A 4 -3.34 15.59 4.83
CA LEU A 4 -4.45 15.98 3.94
C LEU A 4 -4.37 17.46 3.53
N LYS A 5 -3.75 18.30 4.37
CA LYS A 5 -3.63 19.75 4.15
C LYS A 5 -2.44 20.10 3.24
N ASN A 6 -1.38 19.29 3.29
CA ASN A 6 -0.19 19.47 2.46
C ASN A 6 -0.24 18.71 1.12
N GLY A 7 -1.41 18.20 0.70
CA GLY A 7 -1.56 17.42 -0.52
C GLY A 7 -2.76 17.86 -1.38
N PRO A 8 -3.86 17.11 -1.43
CA PRO A 8 -5.01 17.26 -2.34
C PRO A 8 -5.48 18.67 -2.72
N LEU A 9 -5.42 19.61 -1.79
CA LEU A 9 -5.97 20.95 -1.96
C LEU A 9 -4.99 21.94 -2.60
N ALA A 10 -3.70 21.62 -2.68
CA ALA A 10 -2.69 22.48 -3.31
C ALA A 10 -2.55 22.28 -4.82
N HIS A 11 -3.07 21.17 -5.36
CA HIS A 11 -2.90 20.77 -6.76
C HIS A 11 -4.19 20.18 -7.36
N LEU A 12 -5.31 20.90 -7.26
CA LEU A 12 -6.55 20.51 -7.95
C LEU A 12 -6.27 20.41 -9.47
N PRO A 13 -6.40 19.22 -10.09
CA PRO A 13 -5.93 18.99 -11.46
C PRO A 13 -6.87 19.55 -12.53
N SER A 14 -8.07 20.03 -12.17
CA SER A 14 -9.05 20.53 -13.14
C SER A 14 -10.08 21.51 -12.55
N GLY A 15 -10.66 22.37 -13.38
CA GLY A 15 -11.76 23.27 -13.01
C GLY A 15 -13.14 22.59 -12.87
N TRP A 16 -13.20 21.26 -12.91
CA TRP A 16 -14.44 20.49 -12.93
C TRP A 16 -14.65 19.77 -11.60
N ILE A 17 -15.75 20.08 -10.92
CA ILE A 17 -16.02 19.57 -9.56
C ILE A 17 -16.12 18.04 -9.49
N ASN A 18 -16.68 17.40 -10.52
CA ASN A 18 -16.81 15.94 -10.57
C ASN A 18 -15.46 15.23 -10.71
N ALA A 19 -14.53 15.81 -11.47
CA ALA A 19 -13.17 15.28 -11.60
C ALA A 19 -12.39 15.42 -10.27
N ASN A 20 -12.59 16.54 -9.56
CA ASN A 20 -12.00 16.74 -8.24
C ASN A 20 -12.59 15.79 -7.19
N ALA A 21 -13.90 15.49 -7.27
CA ALA A 21 -14.55 14.50 -6.42
C ALA A 21 -14.03 13.08 -6.68
N ALA A 22 -13.91 12.68 -7.95
CA ALA A 22 -13.33 11.39 -8.32
C ALA A 22 -11.88 11.25 -7.81
N TRP A 23 -11.08 12.31 -7.96
CA TRP A 23 -9.72 12.36 -7.43
C TRP A 23 -9.68 12.18 -5.91
N LEU A 24 -10.59 12.85 -5.18
CA LEU A 24 -10.69 12.72 -3.72
C LEU A 24 -11.07 11.30 -3.29
N VAL A 25 -12.00 10.67 -3.99
CA VAL A 25 -12.41 9.27 -3.73
C VAL A 25 -11.22 8.33 -3.94
N LEU A 26 -10.47 8.48 -5.04
CA LEU A 26 -9.28 7.67 -5.30
C LEU A 26 -8.20 7.89 -4.23
N ALA A 27 -7.98 9.12 -3.80
CA ALA A 27 -7.04 9.44 -2.72
C ALA A 27 -7.47 8.80 -1.39
N ALA A 28 -8.76 8.84 -1.06
CA ALA A 28 -9.31 8.22 0.15
C ALA A 28 -9.19 6.68 0.11
N ILE A 29 -9.49 6.04 -1.03
CA ILE A 29 -9.33 4.60 -1.21
C ILE A 29 -7.85 4.21 -1.06
N SER A 30 -6.94 4.90 -1.74
CA SER A 30 -5.50 4.65 -1.65
C SER A 30 -4.99 4.78 -0.22
N PHE A 31 -5.45 5.80 0.51
CA PHE A 31 -5.12 6.00 1.92
C PHE A 31 -5.61 4.84 2.79
N ASN A 32 -6.87 4.44 2.65
CA ASN A 32 -7.46 3.34 3.42
C ASN A 32 -6.74 2.01 3.14
N LEU A 33 -6.43 1.73 1.87
CA LEU A 33 -5.67 0.53 1.48
C LEU A 33 -4.26 0.54 2.07
N THR A 34 -3.56 1.68 2.02
CA THR A 34 -2.22 1.80 2.62
C THR A 34 -2.29 1.60 4.14
N ARG A 35 -3.35 2.12 4.77
CA ARG A 35 -3.54 1.98 6.21
C ARG A 35 -3.80 0.53 6.62
N ALA A 36 -4.65 -0.17 5.87
CA ALA A 36 -4.95 -1.60 6.04
C ALA A 36 -3.72 -2.48 5.77
N ALA A 37 -2.93 -2.15 4.75
CA ALA A 37 -1.67 -2.84 4.48
C ALA A 37 -0.71 -2.74 5.68
N GLY A 38 -0.59 -1.54 6.27
CA GLY A 38 0.21 -1.36 7.48
C GLY A 38 -0.28 -2.18 8.67
N THR A 39 -1.60 -2.36 8.84
CA THR A 39 -2.16 -3.19 9.94
C THR A 39 -1.89 -4.67 9.74
N LEU A 40 -1.89 -5.15 8.49
CA LEU A 40 -1.62 -6.55 8.17
C LEU A 40 -0.12 -6.88 8.23
N ALA A 41 0.75 -5.91 7.95
CA ALA A 41 2.19 -6.14 7.85
C ALA A 41 2.87 -6.36 9.21
N SER A 42 2.61 -5.49 10.21
CA SER A 42 3.19 -5.61 11.56
C SER A 42 2.64 -4.54 12.51
N ARG A 43 2.70 -4.79 13.82
CA ARG A 43 2.37 -3.81 14.87
C ARG A 43 3.13 -2.49 14.73
N PHE A 44 4.39 -2.53 14.26
CA PHE A 44 5.17 -1.33 13.97
C PHE A 44 4.52 -0.52 12.83
N HIS A 45 4.19 -1.20 11.73
CA HIS A 45 3.62 -0.58 10.55
C HIS A 45 2.21 -0.04 10.79
N THR A 46 1.44 -0.58 11.73
CA THR A 46 0.15 -0.02 12.18
C THR A 46 0.23 1.44 12.62
N ARG A 47 1.34 1.83 13.28
CA ARG A 47 1.55 3.21 13.75
C ARG A 47 2.42 4.05 12.81
N ALA A 48 3.02 3.44 11.79
CA ALA A 48 3.89 4.13 10.85
C ALA A 48 3.11 5.07 9.92
N THR A 49 3.77 6.13 9.44
CA THR A 49 3.25 7.07 8.45
C THR A 49 3.06 6.38 7.09
N THR A 50 2.14 6.88 6.27
CA THR A 50 1.89 6.42 4.89
C THR A 50 3.17 6.35 4.07
N THR A 51 4.05 7.35 4.20
CA THR A 51 5.37 7.39 3.55
C THR A 51 6.25 6.21 3.96
N THR A 52 6.35 5.91 5.25
CA THR A 52 7.13 4.77 5.77
C THR A 52 6.58 3.45 5.23
N ILE A 53 5.26 3.27 5.24
CA ILE A 53 4.61 2.08 4.69
C ILE A 53 4.92 1.95 3.20
N ARG A 54 4.85 3.05 2.45
CA ARG A 54 5.16 3.06 1.02
C ARG A 54 6.60 2.63 0.78
N THR A 55 7.57 3.19 1.50
CA THR A 55 8.98 2.87 1.33
C THR A 55 9.30 1.43 1.72
N HIS A 56 8.74 0.93 2.83
CA HIS A 56 9.11 -0.37 3.37
C HIS A 56 8.36 -1.54 2.73
N LEU A 57 7.12 -1.33 2.27
CA LEU A 57 6.20 -2.41 1.90
C LEU A 57 5.68 -2.32 0.46
N ILE A 58 5.64 -1.14 -0.15
CA ILE A 58 5.06 -0.94 -1.49
C ILE A 58 6.16 -0.73 -2.55
N ALA A 59 7.06 0.22 -2.32
CA ALA A 59 8.16 0.58 -3.21
C ALA A 59 9.40 -0.29 -2.98
N VAL A 60 9.19 -1.59 -2.72
CA VAL A 60 10.28 -2.56 -2.53
C VAL A 60 10.88 -2.91 -3.89
N PRO A 61 12.21 -2.82 -4.08
CA PRO A 61 12.83 -3.20 -5.34
C PRO A 61 12.64 -4.71 -5.55
N ALA A 62 11.96 -5.09 -6.63
CA ALA A 62 11.63 -6.47 -6.90
C ALA A 62 11.74 -6.78 -8.38
N ARG A 63 12.28 -7.96 -8.70
CA ARG A 63 12.35 -8.47 -10.07
C ARG A 63 11.24 -9.47 -10.30
N ILE A 64 10.42 -9.21 -11.31
CA ILE A 64 9.34 -10.11 -11.72
C ILE A 64 9.89 -11.09 -12.75
N ALA A 65 9.83 -12.38 -12.43
CA ALA A 65 10.04 -13.47 -13.36
C ALA A 65 8.71 -14.15 -13.66
N ARG A 66 8.45 -14.49 -14.92
CA ARG A 66 7.22 -15.19 -15.34
C ARG A 66 7.61 -16.50 -15.98
N SER A 67 6.98 -17.59 -15.56
CA SER A 67 7.25 -18.93 -16.07
C SER A 67 5.95 -19.70 -16.16
N ALA A 68 5.60 -20.16 -17.36
CA ALA A 68 4.28 -20.70 -17.68
C ALA A 68 3.16 -19.79 -17.14
N ARG A 69 2.32 -20.31 -16.21
CA ARG A 69 1.22 -19.58 -15.57
C ARG A 69 1.56 -19.07 -14.16
N ARG A 70 2.85 -19.00 -13.79
CA ARG A 70 3.30 -18.55 -12.47
C ARG A 70 4.11 -17.25 -12.58
N LEU A 71 3.73 -16.28 -11.77
CA LEU A 71 4.51 -15.07 -11.51
C LEU A 71 5.36 -15.32 -10.27
N ARG A 72 6.68 -15.14 -10.39
CA ARG A 72 7.64 -15.22 -9.29
C ARG A 72 8.21 -13.83 -9.06
N LEU A 73 8.09 -13.36 -7.82
CA LEU A 73 8.68 -12.10 -7.41
C LEU A 73 9.98 -12.40 -6.67
N HIS A 74 11.10 -12.00 -7.25
CA HIS A 74 12.40 -12.03 -6.60
C HIS A 74 12.57 -10.72 -5.84
N LEU A 75 12.62 -10.83 -4.53
CA LEU A 75 12.80 -9.71 -3.64
C LEU A 75 14.28 -9.62 -3.22
N PRO A 76 14.72 -8.56 -2.52
CA PRO A 76 16.08 -8.49 -1.97
C PRO A 76 16.35 -9.68 -1.04
N GLU A 77 17.57 -9.88 -0.55
CA GLU A 77 17.79 -10.87 0.53
C GLU A 77 18.10 -10.15 1.83
N ARG A 78 17.65 -10.70 2.96
CA ARG A 78 18.06 -10.26 4.31
C ARG A 78 17.80 -8.78 4.57
N TRP A 79 16.72 -8.23 4.02
CA TRP A 79 16.37 -6.82 4.25
C TRP A 79 15.44 -6.69 5.47
N PRO A 80 15.48 -5.56 6.22
CA PRO A 80 14.84 -5.45 7.54
C PRO A 80 13.31 -5.67 7.58
N TRP A 81 12.64 -5.53 6.44
CA TRP A 81 11.18 -5.53 6.34
C TRP A 81 10.63 -6.79 5.66
N GLU A 82 11.48 -7.78 5.39
CA GLU A 82 11.14 -9.04 4.70
C GLU A 82 9.96 -9.75 5.38
N THR A 83 10.04 -9.95 6.70
CA THR A 83 8.96 -10.60 7.47
C THR A 83 7.63 -9.84 7.40
N ALA A 84 7.68 -8.51 7.50
CA ALA A 84 6.47 -7.68 7.46
C ALA A 84 5.85 -7.67 6.06
N TRP A 85 6.68 -7.68 5.01
CA TRP A 85 6.24 -7.80 3.64
C TRP A 85 5.59 -9.16 3.37
N HIS A 86 6.19 -10.25 3.85
CA HIS A 86 5.62 -11.59 3.72
C HIS A 86 4.28 -11.75 4.46
N ALA A 87 4.15 -11.17 5.65
CA ALA A 87 2.90 -11.17 6.40
C ALA A 87 1.79 -10.45 5.62
N LEU A 88 2.08 -9.26 5.08
CA LEU A 88 1.16 -8.52 4.21
C LEU A 88 0.79 -9.33 2.96
N PHE A 89 1.78 -9.88 2.26
CA PHE A 89 1.55 -10.63 1.02
C PHE A 89 0.68 -11.86 1.27
N THR A 90 0.96 -12.62 2.34
CA THR A 90 0.18 -13.81 2.69
C THR A 90 -1.25 -13.45 3.08
N ALA A 91 -1.45 -12.37 3.83
CA ALA A 91 -2.78 -11.93 4.22
C ALA A 91 -3.60 -11.38 3.04
N ALA A 92 -2.96 -10.71 2.08
CA ALA A 92 -3.64 -10.09 0.94
C ALA A 92 -3.87 -11.06 -0.24
N ALA A 93 -2.94 -12.00 -0.47
CA ALA A 93 -3.02 -12.97 -1.57
C ALA A 93 -3.51 -14.37 -1.12
N GLY A 94 -3.63 -14.59 0.19
CA GLY A 94 -4.20 -15.80 0.76
C GLY A 94 -5.74 -15.83 0.65
N PRO A 95 -6.35 -16.99 0.88
CA PRO A 95 -7.81 -17.09 0.96
C PRO A 95 -8.33 -16.16 2.07
N PRO A 96 -9.52 -15.54 1.89
CA PRO A 96 -10.09 -14.68 2.91
C PRO A 96 -10.23 -15.45 4.22
N ALA A 97 -9.89 -14.79 5.34
CA ALA A 97 -10.05 -15.37 6.66
C ALA A 97 -11.51 -15.81 6.84
N ALA A 98 -11.71 -17.02 7.36
CA ALA A 98 -13.05 -17.51 7.67
C ALA A 98 -13.71 -16.54 8.66
N ALA A 99 -14.95 -16.12 8.36
CA ALA A 99 -15.72 -15.31 9.29
C ALA A 99 -16.07 -16.17 10.52
N THR A 100 -15.57 -15.76 11.68
CA THR A 100 -16.06 -16.15 13.01
C THR A 100 -17.22 -15.26 13.41
#